data_AF-A0A1X6PKD8-F1
#
_entry.id   AF-A0A1X6PKD8-F1
#
_cell.length_a   1.000
_cell.length_b   1.000
_cell.length_c   1.000
_cell.angle_alpha   90.00
_cell.angle_beta   90.00
_cell.angle_gamma   90.00
#
_symmetry.space_group_name_H-M   'P 1'
#
loop_
_entity.id
_entity.type
_entity.pdbx_description
1 polymer ?
#
loop_
_entity_poly.entity_id
_entity_poly.type
_entity_poly.pdbx_seq_one_letter_code
_entity_poly.pdbx_strand_id
1 'polypeptide(L)'
;MSIAEQCGRVLQRTAISVNIKERLDFSVALFDATGGLVANAPHVPVHLGSMQAAVRYQVDRLGPSWAPGDVLLANHPQAGGTHLPDVTVITPVHRGGAPVFYVASRGHQTDVGGATPGSMPPFSATLAEEGMAVESMKLVEGGVFHEDRLVDALSRAGCRCVRDVLSDIKAQVAANNKGVALVGDLIAAEGLPVVLAYMRHIQTAAAAAVRSMLRRVSADAGLPPVGTLSATDGMDDGSVLAVAITIDRSAGTGVVDFTGTTGAVAGNTNAPPAIAASAVIYTLRCLVDLDIPLNQGCLEPITLVLPPGSLLSPPPAAAVVGGNVLTSQRVTDVLLRAFRAAAASQGCMNNLTFGDATTSYYETIAGGGGAGPTWDGASGVHTHMTNTRITDAETLERRYPVVLREWHLRAGSGGGGAHRGGDGVVRTIEFRAPLTVSILSERRETAPWGAAGGGDGARGENRLRRKGGGSSSWGVRRPWRCSRATA
;
A
#
# COMPACT_ATOMS: atom_id res chain seq x y z
N MET A 1 3.40 17.36 10.66
CA MET A 1 4.31 16.84 9.59
C MET A 1 5.70 16.53 10.14
N SER A 2 6.48 17.52 10.61
CA SER A 2 7.87 17.31 11.09
C SER A 2 8.08 16.14 12.06
N ILE A 3 7.16 15.93 13.02
CA ILE A 3 7.24 14.79 13.94
C ILE A 3 7.24 13.44 13.19
N ALA A 4 6.27 13.23 12.30
CA ALA A 4 6.14 12.00 11.53
C ALA A 4 7.38 11.75 10.65
N GLU A 5 7.93 12.80 10.03
CA GLU A 5 9.15 12.70 9.22
C GLU A 5 10.38 12.36 10.06
N GLN A 6 10.51 12.94 11.25
CA GLN A 6 11.59 12.59 12.18
C GLN A 6 11.52 11.12 12.61
N CYS A 7 10.32 10.62 12.90
CA CYS A 7 10.12 9.20 13.20
C CYS A 7 10.46 8.31 12.00
N GLY A 8 10.02 8.70 10.79
CA GLY A 8 10.37 8.00 9.55
C GLY A 8 11.89 7.94 9.32
N ARG A 9 12.62 9.03 9.57
CA ARG A 9 14.08 9.05 9.51
C ARG A 9 14.75 8.14 10.54
N VAL A 10 14.18 8.03 11.75
CA VAL A 10 14.65 7.06 12.75
C VAL A 10 14.47 5.65 12.22
N LEU A 11 13.26 5.29 11.77
CA LEU A 11 12.95 3.96 11.23
C LEU A 11 13.88 3.59 10.08
N GLN A 12 14.04 4.48 9.09
CA GLN A 12 14.92 4.25 7.95
C GLN A 12 16.37 3.97 8.38
N ARG A 13 16.90 4.73 9.35
CA ARG A 13 18.31 4.64 9.75
C ARG A 13 18.61 3.40 10.60
N THR A 14 17.65 2.95 11.41
CA THR A 14 17.84 1.84 12.35
C THR A 14 17.41 0.49 11.79
N ALA A 15 16.54 0.46 10.78
CA ALA A 15 16.18 -0.76 10.06
C ALA A 15 17.38 -1.38 9.30
N ILE A 16 17.31 -2.69 9.07
CA ILE A 16 18.38 -3.47 8.43
C ILE A 16 17.95 -4.14 7.12
N SER A 17 16.64 -4.33 6.91
CA SER A 17 16.16 -4.87 5.63
C SER A 17 16.33 -3.86 4.50
N VAL A 18 16.52 -4.39 3.28
CA VAL A 18 16.54 -3.58 2.06
C VAL A 18 15.20 -2.84 1.87
N ASN A 19 14.08 -3.48 2.23
CA ASN A 19 12.74 -2.92 2.05
C ASN A 19 12.53 -1.61 2.81
N ILE A 20 12.87 -1.57 4.10
CA ILE A 20 12.67 -0.37 4.90
C ILE A 20 13.80 0.62 4.69
N LYS A 21 15.06 0.16 4.72
CA LYS A 21 16.24 1.03 4.73
C LYS A 21 16.48 1.73 3.39
N GLU A 22 16.45 0.97 2.31
CA GLU A 22 16.83 1.43 0.97
C GLU A 22 15.61 1.78 0.12
N ARG A 23 14.61 0.89 0.11
CA ARG A 23 13.40 1.06 -0.71
C ARG A 23 12.36 1.98 -0.10
N LEU A 24 12.46 2.30 1.18
CA LEU A 24 11.53 3.15 1.92
C LEU A 24 10.09 2.64 1.91
N ASP A 25 9.92 1.31 1.97
CA ASP A 25 8.61 0.66 2.02
C ASP A 25 8.06 0.64 3.45
N PHE A 26 7.79 1.83 3.98
CA PHE A 26 7.23 2.05 5.30
C PHE A 26 6.46 3.37 5.36
N SER A 27 5.56 3.53 6.33
CA SER A 27 4.95 4.83 6.67
C SER A 27 4.97 5.05 8.17
N VAL A 28 5.07 6.31 8.59
CA VAL A 28 4.89 6.71 10.00
C VAL A 28 3.87 7.82 10.07
N ALA A 29 2.95 7.72 11.04
CA ALA A 29 1.83 8.63 11.17
C ALA A 29 1.42 8.88 12.63
N LEU A 30 0.74 10.00 12.81
CA LEU A 30 0.12 10.46 14.05
C LEU A 30 -1.39 10.40 13.92
N PHE A 31 -2.04 9.94 14.99
CA PHE A 31 -3.48 9.76 15.06
C PHE A 31 -4.02 10.45 16.31
N ASP A 32 -5.24 10.99 16.20
CA ASP A 32 -5.97 11.56 17.33
C ASP A 32 -6.48 10.47 18.29
N ALA A 33 -7.09 10.89 19.40
CA ALA A 33 -7.63 9.98 20.42
C ALA A 33 -8.70 9.00 19.89
N THR A 34 -9.33 9.30 18.75
CA THR A 34 -10.30 8.40 18.07
C THR A 34 -9.62 7.46 17.07
N GLY A 35 -8.29 7.51 16.97
CA GLY A 35 -7.53 6.80 15.96
C GLY A 35 -7.63 7.41 14.56
N GLY A 36 -8.16 8.63 14.41
CA GLY A 36 -8.24 9.34 13.12
C GLY A 36 -6.87 9.82 12.65
N LEU A 37 -6.54 9.63 11.36
CA LEU A 37 -5.28 10.09 10.78
C LEU A 37 -5.21 11.61 10.77
N VAL A 38 -4.16 12.17 11.40
CA VAL A 38 -3.93 13.63 11.46
C VAL A 38 -2.79 14.04 10.55
N ALA A 39 -1.64 13.36 10.68
CA ALA A 39 -0.43 13.70 9.95
C ALA A 39 0.36 12.43 9.64
N ASN A 40 0.93 12.36 8.46
CA ASN A 40 1.77 11.27 8.01
C ASN A 40 3.05 11.81 7.39
N ALA A 41 4.13 11.02 7.40
CA ALA A 41 5.25 11.27 6.51
C ALA A 41 4.92 10.75 5.10
N PRO A 42 5.28 11.48 4.03
CA PRO A 42 4.90 11.12 2.66
C PRO A 42 5.71 9.93 2.17
N HIS A 43 5.18 8.73 2.39
CA HIS A 43 5.81 7.48 1.95
C HIS A 43 4.87 6.70 1.02
N VAL A 44 4.21 5.64 1.51
CA VAL A 44 3.43 4.73 0.67
C VAL A 44 1.93 5.05 0.74
N PRO A 45 1.26 5.41 -0.38
CA PRO A 45 -0.14 5.83 -0.37
C PRO A 45 -1.15 4.76 0.07
N VAL A 46 -0.86 3.46 -0.10
CA VAL A 46 -1.77 2.42 0.39
C VAL A 46 -1.83 2.35 1.93
N HIS A 47 -0.84 2.89 2.64
CA HIS A 47 -0.82 2.94 4.11
C HIS A 47 -1.80 3.96 4.70
N LEU A 48 -2.34 4.87 3.90
CA LEU A 48 -3.00 6.07 4.40
C LEU A 48 -4.32 5.77 5.13
N GLY A 49 -5.33 5.28 4.40
CA GLY A 49 -6.61 4.88 5.00
C GLY A 49 -6.48 3.62 5.85
N SER A 50 -5.53 2.75 5.51
CA SER A 50 -5.36 1.46 6.16
C SER A 50 -4.70 1.53 7.54
N MET A 51 -3.70 2.39 7.75
CA MET A 51 -3.14 2.59 9.10
C MET A 51 -4.16 3.19 10.05
N GLN A 52 -5.05 4.06 9.57
CA GLN A 52 -6.15 4.55 10.38
C GLN A 52 -7.08 3.42 10.83
N ALA A 53 -7.50 2.56 9.88
CA ALA A 53 -8.34 1.41 10.22
C ALA A 53 -7.65 0.51 11.27
N ALA A 54 -6.33 0.34 11.16
CA ALA A 54 -5.56 -0.43 12.12
C ALA A 54 -5.54 0.19 13.51
N VAL A 55 -5.27 1.51 13.61
CA VAL A 55 -5.28 2.21 14.91
C VAL A 55 -6.68 2.18 15.52
N ARG A 56 -7.72 2.55 14.75
CA ARG A 56 -9.12 2.52 15.22
C ARG A 56 -9.54 1.17 15.76
N TYR A 57 -9.23 0.10 15.04
CA TYR A 57 -9.52 -1.26 15.49
C TYR A 57 -8.90 -1.55 16.87
N GLN A 58 -7.66 -1.14 17.13
CA GLN A 58 -7.03 -1.33 18.44
C GLN A 58 -7.63 -0.42 19.51
N VAL A 59 -7.99 0.81 19.17
CA VAL A 59 -8.68 1.75 20.07
C VAL A 59 -10.01 1.16 20.52
N ASP A 60 -10.81 0.65 19.59
CA ASP A 60 -12.12 0.04 19.89
C ASP A 60 -11.97 -1.26 20.69
N ARG A 61 -10.93 -2.05 20.39
CA ARG A 61 -10.67 -3.34 21.05
C ARG A 61 -10.15 -3.21 22.48
N LEU A 62 -9.24 -2.26 22.74
CA LEU A 62 -8.59 -2.10 24.04
C LEU A 62 -9.20 -0.98 24.89
N GLY A 63 -9.67 0.10 24.25
CA GLY A 63 -10.16 1.30 24.92
C GLY A 63 -9.21 1.77 26.04
N PRO A 64 -9.72 1.97 27.27
CA PRO A 64 -8.92 2.45 28.40
C PRO A 64 -7.90 1.44 28.94
N SER A 65 -7.95 0.17 28.50
CA SER A 65 -6.98 -0.86 28.95
C SER A 65 -5.61 -0.74 28.27
N TRP A 66 -5.46 0.14 27.28
CA TRP A 66 -4.20 0.35 26.60
C TRP A 66 -3.26 1.20 27.46
N ALA A 67 -2.41 0.54 28.24
CA ALA A 67 -1.56 1.19 29.24
C ALA A 67 -0.46 2.09 28.62
N PRO A 68 0.02 3.10 29.36
CA PRO A 68 1.18 3.91 28.94
C PRO A 68 2.41 3.05 28.70
N GLY A 69 3.07 3.24 27.55
CA GLY A 69 4.28 2.51 27.18
C GLY A 69 4.02 1.13 26.56
N ASP A 70 2.80 0.62 26.58
CA ASP A 70 2.45 -0.62 25.87
C ASP A 70 2.50 -0.39 24.36
N VAL A 71 3.12 -1.32 23.64
CA VAL A 71 3.27 -1.26 22.18
C VAL A 71 2.61 -2.47 21.55
N LEU A 72 1.78 -2.23 20.54
CA LEU A 72 1.06 -3.29 19.82
C LEU A 72 1.68 -3.56 18.45
N LEU A 73 1.51 -4.80 18.00
CA LEU A 73 1.71 -5.25 16.63
C LEU A 73 0.40 -5.79 16.06
N ALA A 74 0.10 -5.41 14.83
CA ALA A 74 -0.99 -5.96 14.04
C ALA A 74 -0.68 -5.92 12.54
N ASN A 75 -1.12 -6.95 11.81
CA ASN A 75 -1.06 -7.01 10.35
C ASN A 75 -2.24 -7.79 9.73
N HIS A 76 -3.13 -8.34 10.54
CA HIS A 76 -4.31 -9.05 10.05
C HIS A 76 -5.23 -8.08 9.25
N PRO A 77 -5.77 -8.49 8.09
CA PRO A 77 -6.66 -7.65 7.27
C PRO A 77 -7.86 -7.08 8.02
N GLN A 78 -8.48 -7.88 8.90
CA GLN A 78 -9.60 -7.42 9.74
C GLN A 78 -9.20 -6.35 10.76
N ALA A 79 -7.91 -6.31 11.14
CA ALA A 79 -7.35 -5.33 12.04
C ALA A 79 -6.66 -4.18 11.27
N GLY A 80 -7.15 -3.86 10.06
CA GLY A 80 -6.64 -2.77 9.23
C GLY A 80 -5.34 -3.07 8.46
N GLY A 81 -4.91 -4.34 8.42
CA GLY A 81 -3.81 -4.79 7.56
C GLY A 81 -4.14 -4.64 6.07
N THR A 82 -3.13 -4.33 5.26
CA THR A 82 -3.20 -4.26 3.78
C THR A 82 -2.93 -5.61 3.15
N HIS A 83 -1.84 -6.23 3.56
CA HIS A 83 -1.46 -7.62 3.35
C HIS A 83 -0.54 -8.04 4.51
N LEU A 84 -0.22 -9.32 4.65
CA LEU A 84 0.52 -9.80 5.81
C LEU A 84 1.96 -9.25 5.95
N PRO A 85 2.73 -8.98 4.88
CA PRO A 85 4.06 -8.38 5.01
C PRO A 85 4.07 -6.98 5.63
N ASP A 86 2.97 -6.22 5.51
CA ASP A 86 2.89 -4.87 6.06
C ASP A 86 2.52 -4.93 7.56
N VAL A 87 3.53 -4.86 8.42
CA VAL A 87 3.32 -4.96 9.87
C VAL A 87 3.21 -3.58 10.50
N THR A 88 2.09 -3.34 11.19
CA THR A 88 1.80 -2.07 11.89
C THR A 88 2.18 -2.21 13.37
N VAL A 89 3.04 -1.31 13.84
CA VAL A 89 3.41 -1.14 15.24
C VAL A 89 2.78 0.14 15.77
N ILE A 90 2.07 0.08 16.88
CA ILE A 90 1.25 1.20 17.40
C ILE A 90 1.58 1.45 18.86
N THR A 91 1.77 2.73 19.21
CA THR A 91 2.14 3.17 20.57
C THR A 91 1.25 4.34 21.00
N PRO A 92 0.60 4.27 22.17
CA PRO A 92 -0.26 5.33 22.68
C PRO A 92 0.55 6.44 23.35
N VAL A 93 0.13 7.68 23.17
CA VAL A 93 0.65 8.85 23.89
C VAL A 93 -0.34 9.19 24.99
N HIS A 94 0.10 9.14 26.25
CA HIS A 94 -0.76 9.38 27.40
C HIS A 94 -0.57 10.78 28.01
N ARG A 95 -1.70 11.38 28.45
CA ARG A 95 -1.75 12.57 29.31
C ARG A 95 -2.92 12.44 30.28
N GLY A 96 -2.70 12.79 31.55
CA GLY A 96 -3.76 12.73 32.57
C GLY A 96 -4.38 11.34 32.77
N GLY A 97 -3.61 10.26 32.55
CA GLY A 97 -4.08 8.88 32.72
C GLY A 97 -4.85 8.28 31.54
N ALA A 98 -5.00 9.00 30.42
CA ALA A 98 -5.68 8.50 29.22
C ALA A 98 -4.84 8.68 27.94
N PRO A 99 -5.03 7.82 26.92
CA PRO A 99 -4.50 8.06 25.59
C PRO A 99 -5.09 9.34 24.99
N VAL A 100 -4.22 10.23 24.49
CA VAL A 100 -4.62 11.46 23.80
C VAL A 100 -4.22 11.48 22.33
N PHE A 101 -3.22 10.68 21.96
CA PHE A 101 -2.78 10.45 20.58
C PHE A 101 -2.25 9.03 20.43
N TYR A 102 -2.07 8.60 19.18
CA TYR A 102 -1.32 7.40 18.86
C TYR A 102 -0.25 7.71 17.83
N VAL A 103 0.89 7.03 17.96
CA VAL A 103 1.95 7.00 16.94
C VAL A 103 1.94 5.60 16.36
N ALA A 104 1.87 5.50 15.04
CA ALA A 104 1.99 4.20 14.38
C ALA A 104 3.01 4.26 13.25
N SER A 105 3.73 3.16 13.09
CA SER A 105 4.59 2.90 11.95
C SER A 105 4.14 1.59 11.30
N ARG A 106 4.11 1.56 9.97
CA ARG A 106 3.89 0.37 9.18
C ARG A 106 5.11 0.14 8.31
N GLY A 107 5.69 -1.05 8.35
CA GLY A 107 6.85 -1.40 7.55
C GLY A 107 6.64 -2.73 6.84
N HIS A 108 7.02 -2.78 5.56
CA HIS A 108 6.97 -4.00 4.77
C HIS A 108 8.13 -4.92 5.15
N GLN A 109 7.80 -5.98 5.89
CA GLN A 109 8.75 -7.00 6.31
C GLN A 109 9.15 -7.85 5.10
N THR A 110 10.42 -8.22 5.02
CA THR A 110 10.93 -8.98 3.86
C THR A 110 10.29 -10.37 3.74
N ASP A 111 9.94 -11.00 4.85
CA ASP A 111 9.25 -12.30 4.88
C ASP A 111 8.62 -12.46 6.27
N VAL A 112 7.32 -12.70 6.34
CA VAL A 112 6.59 -13.05 7.56
C VAL A 112 6.13 -14.51 7.55
N GLY A 113 6.76 -15.35 6.71
CA GLY A 113 6.41 -16.74 6.50
C GLY A 113 5.56 -16.99 5.25
N GLY A 114 4.79 -18.08 5.26
CA GLY A 114 3.93 -18.46 4.15
C GLY A 114 4.61 -19.34 3.09
N ALA A 115 3.84 -19.67 2.06
CA ALA A 115 4.14 -20.74 1.10
C ALA A 115 5.36 -20.46 0.20
N THR A 116 5.67 -19.18 -0.06
CA THR A 116 6.84 -18.78 -0.86
C THR A 116 7.70 -17.73 -0.15
N PRO A 117 9.00 -17.65 -0.46
CA PRO A 117 9.85 -16.55 -0.02
C PRO A 117 9.22 -15.19 -0.35
N GLY A 118 9.39 -14.23 0.56
CA GLY A 118 8.86 -12.88 0.40
C GLY A 118 7.42 -12.73 0.91
N SER A 119 6.76 -13.81 1.34
CA SER A 119 5.35 -13.80 1.77
C SER A 119 4.37 -13.27 0.71
N MET A 120 4.74 -13.41 -0.57
CA MET A 120 3.92 -13.03 -1.74
C MET A 120 3.60 -14.25 -2.64
N PRO A 121 2.94 -15.31 -2.14
CA PRO A 121 2.62 -16.50 -2.95
C PRO A 121 1.62 -16.14 -4.07
N PRO A 122 1.98 -16.28 -5.37
CA PRO A 122 1.13 -15.84 -6.47
C PRO A 122 -0.09 -16.75 -6.73
N PHE A 123 -0.28 -17.77 -5.90
CA PHE A 123 -1.29 -18.82 -6.03
C PHE A 123 -2.07 -19.04 -4.72
N SER A 124 -1.85 -18.20 -3.69
CA SER A 124 -2.61 -18.33 -2.45
C SER A 124 -4.10 -18.15 -2.71
N ALA A 125 -4.90 -18.99 -2.07
CA ALA A 125 -6.35 -18.89 -2.03
C ALA A 125 -6.84 -18.53 -0.61
N THR A 126 -6.04 -18.83 0.40
CA THR A 126 -6.35 -18.56 1.81
C THR A 126 -5.27 -17.71 2.48
N LEU A 127 -5.67 -16.92 3.46
CA LEU A 127 -4.75 -16.06 4.23
C LEU A 127 -3.64 -16.85 4.93
N ALA A 128 -3.94 -18.07 5.37
CA ALA A 128 -2.98 -18.94 6.06
C ALA A 128 -1.77 -19.32 5.18
N GLU A 129 -1.92 -19.30 3.85
CA GLU A 129 -0.83 -19.55 2.92
C GLU A 129 0.15 -18.37 2.79
N GLU A 130 -0.24 -17.18 3.29
CA GLU A 130 0.50 -15.92 3.09
C GLU A 130 1.47 -15.58 4.24
N GLY A 131 1.32 -16.21 5.41
CA GLY A 131 2.25 -16.07 6.53
C GLY A 131 1.60 -15.66 7.85
N MET A 132 2.37 -14.98 8.71
CA MET A 132 1.94 -14.59 10.05
C MET A 132 0.80 -13.56 9.96
N ALA A 133 -0.35 -13.86 10.58
CA ALA A 133 -1.48 -12.96 10.65
C ALA A 133 -1.87 -12.69 12.11
N VAL A 134 -1.75 -11.44 12.54
CA VAL A 134 -1.91 -11.00 13.93
C VAL A 134 -2.90 -9.86 14.00
N GLU A 135 -4.01 -10.06 14.72
CA GLU A 135 -4.99 -8.99 14.94
C GLU A 135 -4.52 -7.99 16.00
N SER A 136 -3.92 -8.48 17.09
CA SER A 136 -3.43 -7.67 18.20
C SER A 136 -2.45 -8.47 19.04
N MET A 137 -1.20 -8.02 19.12
CA MET A 137 -0.16 -8.59 19.97
C MET A 137 0.54 -7.49 20.74
N LYS A 138 0.60 -7.59 22.08
CA LYS A 138 1.46 -6.72 22.89
C LYS A 138 2.93 -7.12 22.71
N LEU A 139 3.66 -6.30 21.95
CA LEU A 139 5.11 -6.40 21.78
C LEU A 139 5.86 -5.86 22.98
N VAL A 140 5.40 -4.74 23.55
CA VAL A 140 5.93 -4.17 24.79
C VAL A 140 4.79 -4.11 25.78
N GLU A 141 5.02 -4.64 26.97
CA GLU A 141 4.07 -4.61 28.08
C GLU A 141 4.82 -4.28 29.36
N GLY A 142 4.41 -3.21 30.05
CA GLY A 142 5.11 -2.76 31.26
C GLY A 142 6.60 -2.45 31.04
N GLY A 143 6.98 -1.98 29.84
CA GLY A 143 8.36 -1.67 29.48
C GLY A 143 9.23 -2.88 29.07
N VAL A 144 8.67 -4.09 29.06
CA VAL A 144 9.38 -5.31 28.64
C VAL A 144 9.05 -5.64 27.18
N PHE A 145 10.07 -5.77 26.33
CA PHE A 145 9.89 -6.23 24.94
C PHE A 145 9.78 -7.76 24.90
N HIS A 146 8.62 -8.27 24.51
CA HIS A 146 8.32 -9.70 24.44
C HIS A 146 8.79 -10.34 23.14
N GLU A 147 10.12 -10.44 22.99
CA GLU A 147 10.77 -11.02 21.82
C GLU A 147 10.29 -12.44 21.52
N ASP A 148 10.19 -13.29 22.55
CA ASP A 148 9.79 -14.69 22.40
C ASP A 148 8.42 -14.84 21.73
N ARG A 149 7.45 -13.96 22.06
CA ARG A 149 6.10 -13.98 21.47
C ARG A 149 6.15 -13.76 19.96
N LEU A 150 6.97 -12.81 19.51
CA LEU A 150 7.13 -12.48 18.10
C LEU A 150 7.90 -13.58 17.35
N VAL A 151 9.01 -14.05 17.93
CA VAL A 151 9.84 -15.12 17.35
C VAL A 151 9.01 -16.39 17.17
N ASP A 152 8.22 -16.77 18.17
CA ASP A 152 7.34 -17.93 18.13
C ASP A 152 6.25 -17.80 17.04
N ALA A 153 5.62 -16.62 16.93
CA ALA A 153 4.64 -16.35 15.87
C ALA A 153 5.25 -16.42 14.46
N LEU A 154 6.41 -15.81 14.24
CA LEU A 154 7.13 -15.84 12.96
C LEU A 154 7.60 -17.26 12.61
N SER A 155 8.10 -18.00 13.60
CA SER A 155 8.60 -19.37 13.40
C SER A 155 7.46 -20.31 13.00
N ARG A 156 6.31 -20.22 13.66
CA ARG A 156 5.11 -21.00 13.28
C ARG A 156 4.61 -20.68 11.87
N ALA A 157 4.75 -19.43 11.43
CA ALA A 157 4.40 -19.02 10.08
C ALA A 157 5.42 -19.47 9.02
N GLY A 158 6.58 -20.00 9.43
CA GLY A 158 7.65 -20.41 8.51
C GLY A 158 8.47 -19.23 7.98
N CYS A 159 8.60 -18.14 8.75
CA CYS A 159 9.43 -17.00 8.41
C CYS A 159 10.89 -17.40 8.18
N ARG A 160 11.46 -16.99 7.05
CA ARG A 160 12.83 -17.37 6.64
C ARG A 160 13.91 -16.45 7.21
N CYS A 161 13.53 -15.22 7.58
CA CYS A 161 14.47 -14.18 8.02
C CYS A 161 14.06 -13.55 9.38
N VAL A 162 13.74 -14.41 10.37
CA VAL A 162 13.24 -13.99 11.70
C VAL A 162 14.09 -12.90 12.34
N ARG A 163 15.42 -13.02 12.30
CA ARG A 163 16.35 -12.03 12.88
C ARG A 163 16.18 -10.65 12.25
N ASP A 164 16.00 -10.61 10.93
CA ASP A 164 15.90 -9.36 10.19
C ASP A 164 14.55 -8.68 10.46
N VAL A 165 13.46 -9.46 10.46
CA VAL A 165 12.12 -8.98 10.87
C VAL A 165 12.14 -8.46 12.31
N LEU A 166 12.73 -9.20 13.25
CA LEU A 166 12.83 -8.77 14.64
C LEU A 166 13.58 -7.43 14.78
N SER A 167 14.65 -7.24 14.02
CA SER A 167 15.44 -6.00 14.04
C SER A 167 14.63 -4.82 13.50
N ASP A 168 13.89 -5.02 12.41
CA ASP A 168 13.03 -4.01 11.82
C ASP A 168 11.83 -3.67 12.72
N ILE A 169 11.24 -4.65 13.41
CA ILE A 169 10.19 -4.40 14.39
C ILE A 169 10.72 -3.59 15.58
N LYS A 170 11.93 -3.89 16.08
CA LYS A 170 12.60 -3.06 17.09
C LYS A 170 12.84 -1.63 16.58
N ALA A 171 13.21 -1.46 15.31
CA ALA A 171 13.33 -0.16 14.68
C ALA A 171 11.99 0.61 14.63
N GLN A 172 10.88 -0.08 14.34
CA GLN A 172 9.53 0.50 14.39
C GLN A 172 9.15 0.95 15.81
N VAL A 173 9.45 0.15 16.84
CA VAL A 173 9.25 0.55 18.25
C VAL A 173 10.06 1.80 18.58
N ALA A 174 11.34 1.85 18.19
CA ALA A 174 12.20 3.01 18.43
C ALA A 174 11.68 4.27 17.72
N ALA A 175 11.20 4.15 16.48
CA ALA A 175 10.61 5.25 15.72
C ALA A 175 9.32 5.77 16.38
N ASN A 176 8.45 4.87 16.85
CA ASN A 176 7.25 5.27 17.57
C ASN A 176 7.58 5.98 18.88
N ASN A 177 8.55 5.47 19.65
CA ASN A 177 9.00 6.10 20.90
C ASN A 177 9.55 7.51 20.67
N LYS A 178 10.28 7.75 19.57
CA LYS A 178 10.68 9.10 19.17
C LYS A 178 9.46 10.00 18.92
N GLY A 179 8.42 9.47 18.28
CA GLY A 179 7.16 10.18 18.08
C GLY A 179 6.45 10.52 19.38
N VAL A 180 6.38 9.57 20.31
CA VAL A 180 5.80 9.79 21.64
C VAL A 180 6.51 10.93 22.37
N ALA A 181 7.84 10.94 22.35
CA ALA A 181 8.64 12.00 22.97
C ALA A 181 8.37 13.37 22.31
N LEU A 182 8.43 13.45 20.97
CA LEU A 182 8.21 14.69 20.23
C LEU A 182 6.79 15.25 20.38
N VAL A 183 5.76 14.39 20.41
CA VAL A 183 4.39 14.80 20.71
C VAL A 183 4.30 15.29 22.16
N GLY A 184 5.00 14.61 23.08
CA GLY A 184 5.11 15.01 24.47
C GLY A 184 5.68 16.43 24.64
N ASP A 185 6.77 16.73 23.91
CA ASP A 185 7.43 18.04 23.88
C ASP A 185 6.51 19.12 23.30
N LEU A 186 5.83 18.82 22.19
CA LEU A 186 4.86 19.73 21.57
C LEU A 186 3.72 20.08 22.54
N ILE A 187 3.18 19.08 23.25
CA ILE A 187 2.13 19.29 24.25
C ILE A 187 2.65 20.11 25.43
N ALA A 188 3.91 19.92 25.84
CA ALA A 188 4.51 20.67 26.94
C ALA A 188 4.73 22.16 26.57
N ALA A 189 5.09 22.43 25.31
CA ALA A 189 5.32 23.78 24.82
C ALA A 189 4.01 24.55 24.55
N GLU A 190 3.04 23.94 23.86
CA GLU A 190 1.86 24.63 23.34
C GLU A 190 0.58 24.36 24.17
N GLY A 191 0.59 23.34 25.02
CA GLY A 191 -0.58 22.86 25.74
C GLY A 191 -1.48 21.94 24.91
N LEU A 192 -2.03 20.92 25.56
CA LEU A 192 -2.89 19.91 24.91
C LEU A 192 -4.12 20.51 24.18
N PRO A 193 -4.85 21.50 24.74
CA PRO A 193 -6.02 22.08 24.05
C PRO A 193 -5.67 22.72 22.70
N VAL A 194 -4.52 23.40 22.63
CA VAL A 194 -4.04 24.07 21.40
C VAL A 194 -3.67 23.03 20.35
N VAL A 195 -2.89 22.02 20.72
CA VAL A 195 -2.50 20.93 19.82
C VAL A 195 -3.74 20.24 19.24
N LEU A 196 -4.71 19.87 20.08
CA LEU A 196 -5.96 19.23 19.62
C LEU A 196 -6.78 20.14 18.69
N ALA A 197 -6.82 21.46 18.96
CA ALA A 197 -7.54 22.40 18.11
C ALA A 197 -6.92 22.47 16.71
N TYR A 198 -5.60 22.63 16.58
CA TYR A 198 -4.92 22.69 15.29
C TYR A 198 -5.06 21.39 14.49
N MET A 199 -5.04 20.22 15.16
CA MET A 199 -5.27 18.95 14.48
C MET A 199 -6.68 18.87 13.86
N ARG A 200 -7.71 19.32 14.59
CA ARG A 200 -9.07 19.41 14.05
C ARG A 200 -9.15 20.40 12.89
N HIS A 201 -8.51 21.57 13.00
CA HIS A 201 -8.48 22.56 11.91
C HIS A 201 -7.88 22.00 10.63
N ILE A 202 -6.80 21.21 10.72
CA ILE A 202 -6.19 20.53 9.56
C ILE A 202 -7.17 19.55 8.89
N GLN A 203 -7.89 18.75 9.69
CA GLN A 203 -8.90 17.82 9.16
C GLN A 203 -10.09 18.57 8.53
N THR A 204 -10.59 19.61 9.18
CA THR A 204 -11.68 20.45 8.63
C THR A 204 -11.28 21.14 7.33
N ALA A 205 -10.04 21.63 7.22
CA ALA A 205 -9.53 22.23 5.99
C ALA A 205 -9.48 21.21 4.84
N ALA A 206 -9.03 19.98 5.12
CA ALA A 206 -9.03 18.90 4.13
C ALA A 206 -10.45 18.53 3.67
N ALA A 207 -11.42 18.45 4.59
CA ALA A 207 -12.82 18.22 4.25
C ALA A 207 -13.39 19.34 3.36
N ALA A 208 -13.15 20.60 3.71
CA ALA A 208 -13.59 21.75 2.93
C ALA A 208 -12.99 21.76 1.51
N ALA A 209 -11.72 21.38 1.37
CA ALA A 209 -11.04 21.27 0.08
C ALA A 209 -11.68 20.19 -0.80
N VAL A 210 -11.99 19.01 -0.25
CA VAL A 210 -12.69 17.94 -0.98
C VAL A 210 -14.11 18.36 -1.36
N ARG A 211 -14.86 18.99 -0.45
CA ARG A 211 -16.21 19.53 -0.75
C ARG A 211 -16.18 20.52 -1.91
N SER A 212 -15.19 21.42 -1.93
CA SER A 212 -14.98 22.36 -3.03
C SER A 212 -14.62 21.66 -4.34
N MET A 213 -13.74 20.66 -4.28
CA MET A 213 -13.37 19.86 -5.44
C MET A 213 -14.57 19.12 -6.04
N LEU A 214 -15.40 18.46 -5.23
CA LEU A 214 -16.60 17.75 -5.68
C LEU A 214 -17.60 18.69 -6.37
N ARG A 215 -17.78 19.91 -5.84
CA ARG A 215 -18.60 20.95 -6.46
C ARG A 215 -18.12 21.32 -7.85
N ARG A 216 -16.81 21.55 -8.00
CA ARG A 216 -16.19 21.87 -9.29
C ARG A 216 -16.34 20.73 -10.28
N VAL A 217 -15.96 19.50 -9.88
CA VAL A 217 -16.10 18.30 -10.72
C VAL A 217 -17.55 18.12 -11.21
N SER A 218 -18.53 18.27 -10.33
CA SER A 218 -19.95 18.19 -10.71
C SER A 218 -20.35 19.25 -11.73
N ALA A 219 -19.88 20.50 -11.56
CA ALA A 219 -20.18 21.60 -12.47
C ALA A 219 -19.49 21.43 -13.83
N ASP A 220 -18.19 21.12 -13.84
CA ASP A 220 -17.37 20.97 -15.05
C ASP A 220 -17.84 19.78 -15.90
N ALA A 221 -18.29 18.70 -15.25
CA ALA A 221 -18.88 17.55 -15.93
C ALA A 221 -20.33 17.77 -16.39
N GLY A 222 -20.92 18.95 -16.12
CA GLY A 222 -22.30 19.27 -16.51
C GLY A 222 -23.36 18.40 -15.84
N LEU A 223 -23.09 17.88 -14.65
CA LEU A 223 -24.01 16.99 -13.94
C LEU A 223 -25.26 17.76 -13.45
N PRO A 224 -26.40 17.08 -13.26
CA PRO A 224 -27.50 17.63 -12.45
C PRO A 224 -27.05 17.92 -11.00
N PRO A 225 -27.86 18.66 -10.20
CA PRO A 225 -27.52 19.00 -8.81
C PRO A 225 -27.07 17.81 -7.96
N VAL A 226 -27.69 16.65 -8.19
CA VAL A 226 -27.22 15.34 -7.74
C VAL A 226 -27.00 14.49 -8.97
N GLY A 227 -25.76 14.11 -9.26
CA GLY A 227 -25.42 13.37 -10.49
C GLY A 227 -24.30 12.36 -10.27
N THR A 228 -24.23 11.37 -11.17
CA THR A 228 -23.34 10.22 -11.02
C THR A 228 -22.33 10.13 -12.16
N LEU A 229 -21.07 9.93 -11.79
CA LEU A 229 -20.01 9.48 -12.69
C LEU A 229 -19.79 7.99 -12.48
N SER A 230 -19.48 7.23 -13.53
CA SER A 230 -19.20 5.80 -13.39
C SER A 230 -18.11 5.33 -14.32
N ALA A 231 -17.43 4.28 -13.89
CA ALA A 231 -16.44 3.59 -14.70
C ALA A 231 -16.34 2.12 -14.29
N THR A 232 -15.86 1.32 -15.23
CA THR A 232 -15.46 -0.07 -14.98
C THR A 232 -14.04 -0.30 -15.49
N ASP A 233 -13.34 -1.26 -14.90
CA ASP A 233 -12.06 -1.74 -15.40
C ASP A 233 -11.91 -3.24 -15.12
N GLY A 234 -11.23 -3.95 -16.02
CA GLY A 234 -11.03 -5.40 -15.94
C GLY A 234 -9.65 -5.75 -15.39
N MET A 235 -9.56 -6.85 -14.66
CA MET A 235 -8.30 -7.47 -14.24
C MET A 235 -7.95 -8.65 -15.13
N ASP A 236 -6.68 -9.04 -15.17
CA ASP A 236 -6.20 -10.14 -16.00
C ASP A 236 -6.77 -11.51 -15.56
N ASP A 237 -7.32 -11.62 -14.35
CA ASP A 237 -8.00 -12.83 -13.89
C ASP A 237 -9.47 -12.95 -14.31
N GLY A 238 -9.98 -11.95 -15.03
CA GLY A 238 -11.37 -11.82 -15.45
C GLY A 238 -12.26 -11.05 -14.47
N SER A 239 -11.74 -10.63 -13.31
CA SER A 239 -12.52 -9.81 -12.37
C SER A 239 -12.81 -8.43 -12.93
N VAL A 240 -13.93 -7.86 -12.50
CA VAL A 240 -14.39 -6.52 -12.88
C VAL A 240 -14.46 -5.66 -11.62
N LEU A 241 -13.84 -4.49 -11.70
CA LEU A 241 -14.03 -3.40 -10.75
C LEU A 241 -15.03 -2.43 -11.37
N ALA A 242 -16.07 -2.09 -10.61
CA ALA A 242 -17.08 -1.11 -11.00
C ALA A 242 -17.20 -0.06 -9.91
N VAL A 243 -17.26 1.21 -10.31
CA VAL A 243 -17.50 2.31 -9.37
C VAL A 243 -18.52 3.28 -9.93
N ALA A 244 -19.44 3.72 -9.07
CA ALA A 244 -20.34 4.83 -9.28
C ALA A 244 -20.06 5.89 -8.21
N ILE A 245 -19.87 7.14 -8.64
CA ILE A 245 -19.56 8.29 -7.79
C ILE A 245 -20.70 9.28 -7.92
N THR A 246 -21.62 9.26 -6.97
CA THR A 246 -22.77 10.18 -6.92
C THR A 246 -22.42 11.41 -6.11
N ILE A 247 -22.48 12.59 -6.71
CA ILE A 247 -22.08 13.86 -6.11
C ILE A 247 -23.33 14.73 -5.88
N ASP A 248 -23.53 15.17 -4.64
CA ASP A 248 -24.44 16.27 -4.32
C ASP A 248 -23.66 17.59 -4.34
N ARG A 249 -23.91 18.42 -5.36
CA ARG A 249 -23.22 19.69 -5.55
C ARG A 249 -23.51 20.68 -4.41
N SER A 250 -24.73 20.70 -3.89
CA SER A 250 -25.11 21.68 -2.87
C SER A 250 -24.38 21.38 -1.55
N ALA A 251 -24.44 20.13 -1.10
CA ALA A 251 -23.78 19.66 0.12
C ALA A 251 -22.26 19.53 -0.05
N GLY A 252 -21.78 19.36 -1.29
CA GLY A 252 -20.39 19.03 -1.58
C GLY A 252 -20.03 17.63 -1.07
N THR A 253 -20.96 16.70 -1.07
CA THR A 253 -20.76 15.32 -0.59
C THR A 253 -20.74 14.34 -1.75
N GLY A 254 -20.13 13.18 -1.54
CA GLY A 254 -20.02 12.11 -2.53
C GLY A 254 -20.35 10.74 -1.95
N VAL A 255 -21.03 9.90 -2.72
CA VAL A 255 -21.16 8.47 -2.46
C VAL A 255 -20.30 7.73 -3.47
N VAL A 256 -19.26 7.05 -3.00
CA VAL A 256 -18.42 6.17 -3.82
C VAL A 256 -18.90 4.74 -3.61
N ASP A 257 -19.60 4.22 -4.60
CA ASP A 257 -20.26 2.93 -4.56
C ASP A 257 -19.58 1.92 -5.50
N PHE A 258 -19.06 0.84 -4.92
CA PHE A 258 -18.42 -0.24 -5.66
C PHE A 258 -19.36 -1.40 -6.01
N THR A 259 -20.68 -1.21 -5.88
CA THR A 259 -21.69 -2.17 -6.34
C THR A 259 -21.51 -2.47 -7.83
N GLY A 260 -21.53 -3.77 -8.16
CA GLY A 260 -21.19 -4.28 -9.49
C GLY A 260 -19.75 -4.78 -9.62
N THR A 261 -18.89 -4.54 -8.63
CA THR A 261 -17.58 -5.20 -8.51
C THR A 261 -17.74 -6.70 -8.29
N THR A 262 -16.88 -7.51 -8.90
CA THR A 262 -16.85 -8.97 -8.76
C THR A 262 -16.82 -9.42 -7.29
N GLY A 263 -17.43 -10.58 -7.02
CA GLY A 263 -17.34 -11.27 -5.72
C GLY A 263 -15.88 -11.57 -5.33
N ALA A 264 -15.66 -11.91 -4.06
CA ALA A 264 -14.38 -12.42 -3.61
C ALA A 264 -13.97 -13.65 -4.44
N VAL A 265 -12.69 -13.73 -4.78
CA VAL A 265 -12.15 -14.78 -5.65
C VAL A 265 -11.41 -15.84 -4.84
N ALA A 266 -11.38 -17.07 -5.36
CA ALA A 266 -10.51 -18.14 -4.87
C ALA A 266 -9.06 -17.92 -5.37
N GLY A 267 -8.48 -16.81 -4.94
CA GLY A 267 -7.16 -16.32 -5.30
C GLY A 267 -6.76 -15.20 -4.36
N ASN A 268 -5.71 -14.46 -4.72
CA ASN A 268 -5.10 -13.48 -3.81
C ASN A 268 -5.31 -12.02 -4.21
N THR A 269 -6.08 -11.76 -5.27
CA THR A 269 -6.45 -10.41 -5.72
C THR A 269 -7.56 -9.78 -4.86
N ASN A 270 -8.03 -10.46 -3.81
CA ASN A 270 -8.95 -9.86 -2.85
C ASN A 270 -8.27 -8.72 -2.09
N ALA A 271 -8.92 -7.58 -1.97
CA ALA A 271 -8.40 -6.40 -1.28
C ALA A 271 -9.23 -6.10 -0.02
N PRO A 272 -8.61 -5.96 1.16
CA PRO A 272 -9.33 -5.54 2.35
C PRO A 272 -10.00 -4.17 2.19
N PRO A 273 -11.12 -3.88 2.87
CA PRO A 273 -11.82 -2.59 2.78
C PRO A 273 -10.92 -1.36 3.01
N ALA A 274 -9.91 -1.53 3.88
CA ALA A 274 -8.89 -0.54 4.18
C ALA A 274 -8.10 -0.06 2.93
N ILE A 275 -7.90 -0.94 1.94
CA ILE A 275 -7.27 -0.59 0.66
C ILE A 275 -8.19 0.30 -0.16
N ALA A 276 -9.47 -0.05 -0.29
CA ALA A 276 -10.43 0.75 -1.05
C ALA A 276 -10.53 2.17 -0.49
N ALA A 277 -10.59 2.31 0.84
CA ALA A 277 -10.55 3.62 1.50
C ALA A 277 -9.25 4.40 1.18
N SER A 278 -8.11 3.73 1.13
CA SER A 278 -6.82 4.35 0.80
C SER A 278 -6.76 4.84 -0.66
N ALA A 279 -7.26 4.03 -1.60
CA ALA A 279 -7.36 4.40 -3.02
C ALA A 279 -8.30 5.60 -3.23
N VAL A 280 -9.42 5.65 -2.50
CA VAL A 280 -10.34 6.80 -2.51
C VAL A 280 -9.66 8.05 -1.97
N ILE A 281 -9.03 8.01 -0.79
CA ILE A 281 -8.31 9.17 -0.23
C ILE A 281 -7.25 9.69 -1.20
N TYR A 282 -6.43 8.79 -1.74
CA TYR A 282 -5.38 9.14 -2.68
C TYR A 282 -5.94 9.82 -3.93
N THR A 283 -7.00 9.26 -4.51
CA THR A 283 -7.64 9.83 -5.71
C THR A 283 -8.18 11.23 -5.43
N LEU A 284 -8.89 11.41 -4.31
CA LEU A 284 -9.41 12.71 -3.92
C LEU A 284 -8.28 13.72 -3.71
N ARG A 285 -7.17 13.33 -3.07
CA ARG A 285 -6.02 14.21 -2.89
C ARG A 285 -5.39 14.63 -4.21
N CYS A 286 -5.32 13.73 -5.20
CA CYS A 286 -4.79 14.04 -6.53
C CYS A 286 -5.66 15.06 -7.29
N LEU A 287 -6.97 15.08 -7.02
CA LEU A 287 -7.93 16.01 -7.63
C LEU A 287 -8.02 17.36 -6.89
N VAL A 288 -7.55 17.41 -5.64
CA VAL A 288 -7.52 18.63 -4.86
C VAL A 288 -6.28 19.45 -5.22
N ASP A 289 -6.50 20.54 -5.94
CA ASP A 289 -5.49 21.55 -6.27
C ASP A 289 -5.25 22.54 -5.11
N LEU A 290 -4.92 22.00 -3.94
CA LEU A 290 -4.51 22.76 -2.77
C LEU A 290 -3.38 22.01 -2.06
N ASP A 291 -2.46 22.76 -1.48
CA ASP A 291 -1.42 22.18 -0.62
C ASP A 291 -1.98 21.84 0.76
N ILE A 292 -2.76 20.76 0.80
CA ILE A 292 -3.28 20.19 2.04
C ILE A 292 -2.53 18.89 2.38
N PRO A 293 -2.26 18.64 3.68
CA PRO A 293 -1.74 17.35 4.11
C PRO A 293 -2.81 16.29 3.90
N LEU A 294 -2.39 15.11 3.49
CA LEU A 294 -3.30 13.99 3.34
C LEU A 294 -3.66 13.43 4.72
N ASN A 295 -4.94 13.49 5.07
CA ASN A 295 -5.46 13.07 6.36
C ASN A 295 -6.92 12.63 6.25
N GLN A 296 -7.51 12.16 7.35
CA GLN A 296 -8.87 11.61 7.36
C GLN A 296 -9.97 12.60 6.96
N GLY A 297 -9.74 13.90 7.11
CA GLY A 297 -10.66 14.94 6.68
C GLY A 297 -11.04 14.83 5.20
N CYS A 298 -10.17 14.27 4.36
CA CYS A 298 -10.48 14.01 2.95
C CYS A 298 -11.64 13.01 2.74
N LEU A 299 -11.90 12.11 3.69
CA LEU A 299 -13.02 11.16 3.62
C LEU A 299 -14.29 11.64 4.31
N GLU A 300 -14.22 12.70 5.12
CA GLU A 300 -15.40 13.21 5.83
C GLU A 300 -16.61 13.47 4.92
N PRO A 301 -16.48 14.09 3.72
CA PRO A 301 -17.62 14.31 2.83
C PRO A 301 -18.00 13.08 1.99
N ILE A 302 -17.40 11.91 2.23
CA ILE A 302 -17.51 10.73 1.38
C ILE A 302 -18.14 9.57 2.14
N THR A 303 -19.22 9.02 1.57
CA THR A 303 -19.76 7.72 1.95
C THR A 303 -19.17 6.66 1.04
N LEU A 304 -18.51 5.65 1.61
CA LEU A 304 -17.95 4.53 0.87
C LEU A 304 -18.86 3.29 1.00
N VAL A 305 -19.30 2.75 -0.13
CA VAL A 305 -20.13 1.54 -0.19
C VAL A 305 -19.33 0.41 -0.80
N LEU A 306 -19.09 -0.64 0.00
CA LEU A 306 -18.40 -1.86 -0.40
C LEU A 306 -19.34 -3.05 -0.16
N PRO A 307 -19.83 -3.73 -1.22
CA PRO A 307 -20.69 -4.89 -1.04
C PRO A 307 -19.98 -5.99 -0.22
N PRO A 308 -20.58 -6.52 0.87
CA PRO A 308 -19.99 -7.61 1.64
C PRO A 308 -19.76 -8.84 0.76
N GLY A 309 -18.59 -9.49 0.92
CA GLY A 309 -18.21 -10.64 0.10
C GLY A 309 -17.77 -10.29 -1.32
N SER A 310 -17.59 -9.00 -1.65
CA SER A 310 -16.96 -8.57 -2.90
C SER A 310 -15.44 -8.67 -2.85
N LEU A 311 -14.79 -8.50 -4.00
CA LEU A 311 -13.33 -8.41 -4.13
C LEU A 311 -12.72 -7.33 -3.21
N LEU A 312 -13.47 -6.28 -2.87
CA LEU A 312 -13.04 -5.16 -2.02
C LEU A 312 -13.54 -5.26 -0.57
N SER A 313 -14.29 -6.32 -0.24
CA SER A 313 -14.74 -6.64 1.12
C SER A 313 -14.80 -8.16 1.29
N PRO A 314 -13.65 -8.86 1.15
CA PRO A 314 -13.61 -10.31 1.12
C PRO A 314 -13.83 -10.92 2.52
N PRO A 315 -14.20 -12.20 2.60
CA PRO A 315 -14.23 -12.94 3.86
C PRO A 315 -12.86 -12.94 4.56
N PRO A 316 -12.81 -13.01 5.90
CA PRO A 316 -11.56 -12.93 6.67
C PRO A 316 -10.47 -13.95 6.30
N ALA A 317 -10.88 -15.14 5.85
CA ALA A 317 -9.97 -16.22 5.50
C ALA A 317 -9.40 -16.12 4.08
N ALA A 318 -9.87 -15.18 3.26
CA ALA A 318 -9.43 -15.02 1.88
C ALA A 318 -7.95 -14.58 1.82
N ALA A 319 -7.21 -15.09 0.84
CA ALA A 319 -5.89 -14.58 0.48
C ALA A 319 -6.01 -13.14 -0.03
N VAL A 320 -5.10 -12.25 0.39
CA VAL A 320 -5.17 -10.80 0.11
C VAL A 320 -3.89 -10.20 -0.46
N VAL A 321 -2.83 -10.97 -0.61
CA VAL A 321 -1.51 -10.40 -0.91
C VAL A 321 -1.46 -9.68 -2.27
N GLY A 322 -2.15 -10.21 -3.27
CA GLY A 322 -2.32 -9.57 -4.58
C GLY A 322 -3.24 -8.35 -4.52
N GLY A 323 -4.17 -8.27 -3.57
CA GLY A 323 -5.07 -7.14 -3.37
C GLY A 323 -4.34 -5.83 -3.08
N ASN A 324 -3.31 -5.89 -2.24
CA ASN A 324 -2.48 -4.73 -1.90
C ASN A 324 -1.69 -4.18 -3.08
N VAL A 325 -1.20 -5.05 -3.95
CA VAL A 325 -0.20 -4.65 -4.95
C VAL A 325 -0.69 -4.63 -6.39
N LEU A 326 -1.83 -5.28 -6.66
CA LEU A 326 -2.49 -5.32 -7.97
C LEU A 326 -3.82 -4.59 -7.88
N THR A 327 -4.78 -5.13 -7.13
CA THR A 327 -6.16 -4.62 -7.08
C THR A 327 -6.23 -3.17 -6.62
N SER A 328 -5.39 -2.76 -5.67
CA SER A 328 -5.30 -1.36 -5.22
C SER A 328 -4.98 -0.38 -6.36
N GLN A 329 -4.08 -0.76 -7.28
CA GLN A 329 -3.74 0.03 -8.47
C GLN A 329 -4.93 0.11 -9.42
N ARG A 330 -5.62 -1.02 -9.63
CA ARG A 330 -6.79 -1.10 -10.52
C ARG A 330 -7.99 -0.32 -9.97
N VAL A 331 -8.19 -0.32 -8.65
CA VAL A 331 -9.18 0.52 -7.96
C VAL A 331 -8.87 2.00 -8.17
N THR A 332 -7.60 2.38 -8.08
CA THR A 332 -7.18 3.77 -8.33
C THR A 332 -7.38 4.17 -9.80
N ASP A 333 -7.00 3.31 -10.74
CA ASP A 333 -7.22 3.54 -12.18
C ASP A 333 -8.73 3.74 -12.47
N VAL A 334 -9.62 2.88 -11.96
CA VAL A 334 -11.07 3.01 -12.23
C VAL A 334 -11.69 4.24 -11.57
N LEU A 335 -11.21 4.65 -10.39
CA LEU A 335 -11.63 5.91 -9.76
C LEU A 335 -11.21 7.12 -10.60
N LEU A 336 -9.95 7.18 -11.04
CA LEU A 336 -9.45 8.24 -11.92
C LEU A 336 -10.18 8.25 -13.26
N ARG A 337 -10.56 7.08 -13.78
CA ARG A 337 -11.38 6.94 -14.98
C ARG A 337 -12.77 7.54 -14.81
N ALA A 338 -13.44 7.24 -13.70
CA ALA A 338 -14.76 7.79 -13.38
C ALA A 338 -14.72 9.32 -13.32
N PHE A 339 -13.69 9.88 -12.68
CA PHE A 339 -13.45 11.32 -12.62
C PHE A 339 -12.94 11.93 -13.93
N ARG A 340 -12.63 11.11 -14.95
CA ARG A 340 -12.01 11.55 -16.22
C ARG A 340 -10.72 12.34 -16.01
N ALA A 341 -9.94 11.95 -14.99
CA ALA A 341 -8.81 12.73 -14.50
C ALA A 341 -7.50 12.46 -15.26
N ALA A 342 -7.27 11.21 -15.66
CA ALA A 342 -6.06 10.78 -16.35
C ALA A 342 -6.32 9.48 -17.15
N ALA A 343 -5.44 9.20 -18.11
CA ALA A 343 -5.31 7.86 -18.70
C ALA A 343 -4.78 6.85 -17.68
N ALA A 344 -4.91 5.55 -17.95
CA ALA A 344 -4.38 4.51 -17.08
C ALA A 344 -2.85 4.61 -16.95
N SER A 345 -2.34 4.36 -15.75
CA SER A 345 -0.93 4.01 -15.57
C SER A 345 -0.69 2.53 -15.90
N GLN A 346 0.52 2.03 -15.64
CA GLN A 346 0.80 0.60 -15.68
C GLN A 346 -0.15 -0.28 -14.84
N GLY A 347 -0.93 0.31 -13.91
CA GLY A 347 -1.99 -0.38 -13.17
C GLY A 347 -1.50 -1.57 -12.33
N CYS A 348 -0.22 -1.58 -11.97
CA CYS A 348 0.46 -2.73 -11.41
C CYS A 348 1.69 -2.25 -10.62
N MET A 349 2.06 -2.96 -9.56
CA MET A 349 3.35 -2.73 -8.87
C MET A 349 4.45 -3.72 -9.31
N ASN A 350 4.12 -4.71 -10.14
CA ASN A 350 5.01 -5.76 -10.67
C ASN A 350 5.90 -6.36 -9.57
N ASN A 351 5.29 -7.10 -8.64
CA ASN A 351 5.99 -7.56 -7.45
C ASN A 351 6.81 -8.78 -7.77
N LEU A 352 8.12 -8.61 -7.77
CA LEU A 352 9.08 -9.69 -7.89
C LEU A 352 9.51 -10.11 -6.49
N THR A 353 9.33 -11.39 -6.19
CA THR A 353 9.96 -12.01 -5.03
C THR A 353 10.83 -13.17 -5.46
N PHE A 354 11.91 -13.38 -4.72
CA PHE A 354 12.68 -14.61 -4.85
C PHE A 354 13.37 -14.98 -3.54
N GLY A 355 13.75 -16.24 -3.41
CA GLY A 355 14.46 -16.72 -2.23
C GLY A 355 14.55 -18.23 -2.14
N ASP A 356 15.04 -18.70 -1.00
CA ASP A 356 15.17 -20.11 -0.64
C ASP A 356 14.71 -20.37 0.80
N ALA A 357 15.28 -21.35 1.50
CA ALA A 357 14.93 -21.64 2.90
C ALA A 357 15.50 -20.61 3.90
N THR A 358 16.45 -19.80 3.48
CA THR A 358 17.27 -18.93 4.35
C THR A 358 17.23 -17.47 3.96
N THR A 359 16.86 -17.18 2.71
CA THR A 359 16.89 -15.82 2.15
C THR A 359 15.57 -15.52 1.44
N SER A 360 15.09 -14.29 1.61
CA SER A 360 13.95 -13.73 0.88
C SER A 360 14.30 -12.34 0.35
N TYR A 361 13.81 -12.03 -0.84
CA TYR A 361 13.89 -10.73 -1.48
C TYR A 361 12.51 -10.34 -2.02
N TYR A 362 12.21 -9.06 -1.95
CA TYR A 362 10.98 -8.46 -2.43
C TYR A 362 11.28 -7.11 -3.10
N GLU A 363 10.71 -6.90 -4.29
CA GLU A 363 10.80 -5.65 -5.03
C GLU A 363 9.54 -5.38 -5.85
N THR A 364 9.07 -4.13 -5.82
CA THR A 364 8.12 -3.59 -6.78
C THR A 364 8.86 -2.96 -7.95
N ILE A 365 8.45 -3.27 -9.18
CA ILE A 365 9.09 -2.76 -10.39
C ILE A 365 8.23 -1.62 -10.99
N ALA A 366 8.85 -0.46 -11.15
CA ALA A 366 8.26 0.76 -11.71
C ALA A 366 7.80 0.59 -13.17
N GLY A 367 7.06 1.58 -13.69
CA GLY A 367 6.57 1.57 -15.06
C GLY A 367 6.08 2.93 -15.53
N GLY A 368 5.23 2.93 -16.55
CA GLY A 368 4.69 4.15 -17.15
C GLY A 368 3.52 4.74 -16.36
N GLY A 369 3.55 6.05 -16.15
CA GLY A 369 2.42 6.82 -15.65
C GLY A 369 1.41 7.20 -16.73
N GLY A 370 0.16 7.38 -16.33
CA GLY A 370 -0.89 7.88 -17.22
C GLY A 370 -0.70 9.35 -17.56
N ALA A 371 -0.98 9.72 -18.82
CA ALA A 371 -1.03 11.11 -19.25
C ALA A 371 -2.30 11.80 -18.74
N GLY A 372 -2.24 13.12 -18.57
CA GLY A 372 -3.37 13.94 -18.20
C GLY A 372 -3.76 14.95 -19.28
N PRO A 373 -4.72 15.84 -18.99
CA PRO A 373 -5.17 16.85 -19.92
C PRO A 373 -4.10 17.88 -20.31
N THR A 374 -3.05 18.05 -19.50
CA THR A 374 -2.00 19.06 -19.72
C THR A 374 -0.58 18.54 -19.53
N TRP A 375 -0.38 17.23 -19.33
CA TRP A 375 0.92 16.64 -19.04
C TRP A 375 1.10 15.25 -19.66
N ASP A 376 2.33 14.96 -20.07
CA ASP A 376 2.78 13.62 -20.43
C ASP A 376 2.95 12.75 -19.17
N GLY A 377 2.71 11.44 -19.32
CA GLY A 377 2.97 10.48 -18.27
C GLY A 377 4.47 10.33 -17.98
N ALA A 378 4.83 10.27 -16.70
CA ALA A 378 6.21 10.02 -16.28
C ALA A 378 6.63 8.58 -16.62
N SER A 379 7.84 8.41 -17.16
CA SER A 379 8.38 7.09 -17.55
C SER A 379 9.18 6.46 -16.42
N GLY A 380 9.03 5.15 -16.22
CA GLY A 380 9.83 4.36 -15.27
C GLY A 380 9.73 4.78 -13.81
N VAL A 381 8.55 5.24 -13.36
CA VAL A 381 8.29 5.64 -11.97
C VAL A 381 7.26 4.74 -11.30
N HIS A 382 7.32 4.66 -9.97
CA HIS A 382 6.23 4.10 -9.18
C HIS A 382 5.05 5.07 -9.18
N THR A 383 3.85 4.54 -9.40
CA THR A 383 2.64 5.35 -9.52
C THR A 383 1.60 4.90 -8.50
N HIS A 384 0.74 5.85 -8.14
CA HIS A 384 -0.47 5.61 -7.36
C HIS A 384 -0.23 4.97 -5.99
N MET A 385 -0.55 3.69 -5.82
CA MET A 385 -0.57 3.03 -4.50
C MET A 385 0.81 2.73 -3.93
N THR A 386 1.88 3.11 -4.62
CA THR A 386 3.27 2.93 -4.17
C THR A 386 4.16 4.10 -4.58
N ASN A 387 5.18 4.37 -3.77
CA ASN A 387 6.25 5.34 -4.02
C ASN A 387 7.59 4.80 -3.48
N THR A 388 7.77 3.48 -3.49
CA THR A 388 9.00 2.84 -3.05
C THR A 388 10.14 3.14 -4.02
N ARG A 389 11.38 3.11 -3.54
CA ARG A 389 12.56 3.11 -4.42
C ARG A 389 12.84 1.70 -4.94
N ILE A 390 13.59 1.65 -6.03
CA ILE A 390 14.19 0.40 -6.50
C ILE A 390 15.29 -0.05 -5.54
N THR A 391 15.62 -1.34 -5.55
CA THR A 391 16.88 -1.77 -4.94
C THR A 391 18.02 -1.35 -5.85
N ASP A 392 18.99 -0.64 -5.28
CA ASP A 392 20.23 -0.30 -5.97
C ASP A 392 20.91 -1.56 -6.54
N ALA A 393 21.46 -1.45 -7.75
CA ALA A 393 22.00 -2.60 -8.48
C ALA A 393 23.15 -3.27 -7.71
N GLU A 394 24.08 -2.49 -7.15
CA GLU A 394 25.20 -3.03 -6.40
C GLU A 394 24.73 -3.67 -5.09
N THR A 395 23.74 -3.06 -4.43
CA THR A 395 23.12 -3.64 -3.23
C THR A 395 22.44 -4.97 -3.54
N LEU A 396 21.71 -5.05 -4.66
CA LEU A 396 21.04 -6.27 -5.11
C LEU A 396 22.05 -7.39 -5.36
N GLU A 397 23.08 -7.13 -6.16
CA GLU A 397 24.08 -8.14 -6.54
C GLU A 397 24.99 -8.54 -5.37
N ARG A 398 25.24 -7.62 -4.43
CA ARG A 398 26.05 -7.89 -3.24
C ARG A 398 25.32 -8.74 -2.21
N ARG A 399 24.01 -8.52 -2.03
CA ARG A 399 23.23 -9.19 -0.96
C ARG A 399 22.59 -10.49 -1.42
N TYR A 400 22.37 -10.68 -2.72
CA TYR A 400 21.62 -11.80 -3.26
C TYR A 400 22.37 -12.49 -4.40
N PRO A 401 22.17 -13.80 -4.63
CA PRO A 401 22.86 -14.55 -5.67
C PRO A 401 22.23 -14.28 -7.04
N VAL A 402 22.28 -13.03 -7.49
CA VAL A 402 21.71 -12.56 -8.76
C VAL A 402 22.63 -11.55 -9.44
N VAL A 403 22.46 -11.36 -10.74
CA VAL A 403 23.10 -10.29 -11.53
C VAL A 403 22.02 -9.53 -12.30
N LEU A 404 22.01 -8.21 -12.21
CA LEU A 404 21.12 -7.34 -12.95
C LEU A 404 21.70 -7.10 -14.34
N ARG A 405 21.18 -7.81 -15.35
CA ARG A 405 21.70 -7.76 -16.73
C ARG A 405 21.21 -6.54 -17.50
N GLU A 406 19.96 -6.14 -17.30
CA GLU A 406 19.37 -4.99 -17.97
C GLU A 406 18.47 -4.20 -17.02
N TRP A 407 18.59 -2.88 -17.07
CA TRP A 407 17.71 -1.94 -16.39
C TRP A 407 17.62 -0.63 -17.18
N HIS A 408 16.54 -0.47 -17.95
CA HIS A 408 16.33 0.71 -18.79
C HIS A 408 14.83 0.95 -19.09
N LEU A 409 14.50 2.13 -19.62
CA LEU A 409 13.13 2.42 -20.08
C LEU A 409 12.77 1.58 -21.31
N ARG A 410 11.55 1.06 -21.36
CA ARG A 410 11.00 0.34 -22.51
C ARG A 410 10.47 1.37 -23.52
N ALA A 411 11.36 1.86 -24.38
CA ALA A 411 11.06 2.94 -25.33
C ALA A 411 9.81 2.64 -26.18
N GLY A 412 8.91 3.63 -26.27
CA GLY A 412 7.72 3.56 -27.12
C GLY A 412 6.63 2.60 -26.60
N SER A 413 6.64 2.28 -25.31
CA SER A 413 5.60 1.46 -24.68
C SER A 413 4.44 2.28 -24.11
N GLY A 414 4.62 3.58 -23.90
CA GLY A 414 3.56 4.50 -23.50
C GLY A 414 2.51 4.71 -24.60
N GLY A 415 1.25 4.91 -24.19
CA GLY A 415 0.14 5.16 -25.11
C GLY A 415 0.30 6.46 -25.90
N GLY A 416 -0.08 6.45 -27.18
CA GLY A 416 -0.02 7.61 -28.06
C GLY A 416 -1.22 8.55 -27.87
N GLY A 417 -0.98 9.86 -27.81
CA GLY A 417 -2.03 10.87 -27.69
C GLY A 417 -1.46 12.28 -27.85
N ALA A 418 -2.30 13.29 -27.67
CA ALA A 418 -1.84 14.69 -27.60
C ALA A 418 -0.81 14.89 -26.48
N HIS A 419 -1.04 14.22 -25.35
CA HIS A 419 -0.05 13.95 -24.32
C HIS A 419 0.26 12.45 -24.30
N ARG A 420 1.54 12.11 -24.24
CA ARG A 420 2.01 10.72 -24.32
C ARG A 420 1.94 10.05 -22.96
N GLY A 421 1.53 8.78 -22.91
CA GLY A 421 1.73 7.95 -21.72
C GLY A 421 3.22 7.72 -21.46
N GLY A 422 3.58 7.51 -20.19
CA GLY A 422 4.94 7.20 -19.81
C GLY A 422 5.38 5.81 -20.30
N ASP A 423 6.65 5.67 -20.66
CA ASP A 423 7.23 4.38 -20.99
C ASP A 423 7.43 3.52 -19.73
N GLY A 424 7.19 2.21 -19.88
CA GLY A 424 7.53 1.21 -18.88
C GLY A 424 9.03 0.98 -18.74
N VAL A 425 9.42 -0.12 -18.11
CA VAL A 425 10.84 -0.49 -17.92
C VAL A 425 11.11 -1.93 -18.37
N VAL A 426 12.38 -2.20 -18.64
CA VAL A 426 12.93 -3.54 -18.83
C VAL A 426 13.86 -3.84 -17.66
N ARG A 427 13.59 -4.92 -16.93
CA ARG A 427 14.41 -5.44 -15.83
C ARG A 427 14.73 -6.90 -16.08
N THR A 428 15.99 -7.22 -16.36
CA THR A 428 16.45 -8.60 -16.62
C THR A 428 17.39 -9.02 -15.51
N ILE A 429 17.02 -10.06 -14.76
CA ILE A 429 17.80 -10.59 -13.63
C ILE A 429 18.24 -12.02 -13.95
N GLU A 430 19.54 -12.27 -13.84
CA GLU A 430 20.13 -13.62 -13.91
C GLU A 430 20.27 -14.18 -12.49
N PHE A 431 19.64 -15.33 -12.24
CA PHE A 431 19.78 -16.05 -10.97
C PHE A 431 21.05 -16.92 -10.99
N ARG A 432 21.92 -16.74 -9.99
CA ARG A 432 23.20 -17.44 -9.83
C ARG A 432 23.12 -18.65 -8.89
N ALA A 433 21.95 -18.88 -8.28
CA ALA A 433 21.66 -20.00 -7.40
C ALA A 433 20.23 -20.51 -7.64
N PRO A 434 19.91 -21.75 -7.19
CA PRO A 434 18.55 -22.28 -7.23
C PRO A 434 17.65 -21.54 -6.23
N LEU A 435 16.84 -20.62 -6.75
CA LEU A 435 15.86 -19.85 -6.00
C LEU A 435 14.43 -20.15 -6.46
N THR A 436 13.48 -20.01 -5.54
CA THR A 436 12.06 -19.87 -5.91
C THR A 436 11.83 -18.42 -6.30
N VAL A 437 11.21 -18.18 -7.45
CA VAL A 437 10.90 -16.85 -7.98
C VAL A 437 9.39 -16.76 -8.21
N SER A 438 8.78 -15.69 -7.73
CA SER A 438 7.36 -15.42 -7.86
C SER A 438 7.16 -14.02 -8.40
N ILE A 439 6.12 -13.85 -9.22
CA ILE A 439 5.69 -12.55 -9.71
C ILE A 439 4.19 -12.40 -9.52
N LEU A 440 3.79 -11.26 -8.97
CA LEU A 440 2.41 -10.78 -9.00
C LEU A 440 2.36 -9.58 -9.95
N SER A 441 1.60 -9.71 -11.04
CA SER A 441 1.52 -8.68 -12.06
C SER A 441 0.18 -8.65 -12.78
N GLU A 442 -0.24 -7.45 -13.17
CA GLU A 442 -1.41 -7.15 -14.01
C GLU A 442 -0.99 -6.55 -15.35
N ARG A 443 -1.96 -6.26 -16.23
CA ARG A 443 -1.75 -5.69 -17.58
C ARG A 443 -0.91 -6.56 -18.51
N ARG A 444 -1.00 -7.88 -18.36
CA ARG A 444 -0.44 -8.90 -19.25
C ARG A 444 -1.48 -9.38 -20.26
N GLU A 445 -2.74 -9.45 -19.84
CA GLU A 445 -3.88 -9.80 -20.71
C GLU A 445 -4.63 -8.55 -21.19
N THR A 446 -4.69 -7.50 -20.37
CA THR A 446 -5.31 -6.22 -20.72
C THR A 446 -4.27 -5.12 -20.91
N ALA A 447 -4.50 -4.20 -21.86
CA ALA A 447 -3.63 -3.03 -22.04
C ALA A 447 -4.06 -1.89 -21.08
N PRO A 448 -3.13 -1.08 -20.56
CA PRO A 448 -3.49 0.16 -19.88
C PRO A 448 -4.17 1.11 -20.87
N TRP A 449 -5.43 1.46 -20.59
CA TRP A 449 -6.30 2.18 -21.52
C TRP A 449 -5.90 3.64 -21.69
N GLY A 450 -6.05 4.17 -22.90
CA GLY A 450 -5.97 5.60 -23.19
C GLY A 450 -7.24 6.36 -22.79
N ALA A 451 -7.17 7.69 -22.72
CA ALA A 451 -8.30 8.57 -22.39
C ALA A 451 -8.53 9.62 -23.48
N ALA A 452 -9.78 10.09 -23.61
CA ALA A 452 -10.16 11.19 -24.52
C ALA A 452 -9.67 11.03 -25.98
N GLY A 453 -9.66 9.80 -26.50
CA GLY A 453 -9.21 9.49 -27.86
C GLY A 453 -7.72 9.14 -27.98
N GLY A 454 -6.95 9.20 -26.89
CA GLY A 454 -5.61 8.62 -26.83
C GLY A 454 -5.64 7.09 -26.92
N GLY A 455 -4.60 6.50 -27.51
CA GLY A 455 -4.41 5.07 -27.64
C GLY A 455 -3.84 4.42 -26.38
N ASP A 456 -4.07 3.13 -26.25
CA ASP A 456 -3.60 2.32 -25.12
C ASP A 456 -2.07 2.22 -25.08
N GLY A 457 -1.53 2.08 -23.86
CA GLY A 457 -0.13 1.68 -23.68
C GLY A 457 0.09 0.21 -24.00
N ALA A 458 1.35 -0.18 -24.19
CA ALA A 458 1.70 -1.56 -24.44
C ALA A 458 1.51 -2.41 -23.17
N ARG A 459 1.02 -3.66 -23.36
CA ARG A 459 0.94 -4.65 -22.28
C ARG A 459 2.32 -4.93 -21.70
N GLY A 460 2.36 -5.24 -20.40
CA GLY A 460 3.54 -5.76 -19.74
C GLY A 460 3.84 -7.18 -20.20
N GLU A 461 5.05 -7.66 -19.93
CA GLU A 461 5.45 -9.01 -20.28
C GLU A 461 6.37 -9.61 -19.20
N ASN A 462 6.16 -10.89 -18.89
CA ASN A 462 7.06 -11.66 -18.04
C ASN A 462 7.68 -12.77 -18.91
N ARG A 463 9.01 -12.81 -18.99
CA ARG A 463 9.75 -13.85 -19.73
C ARG A 463 10.67 -14.60 -18.78
N LEU A 464 10.65 -15.93 -18.90
CA LEU A 464 11.63 -16.79 -18.24
C LEU A 464 12.52 -17.42 -19.31
N ARG A 465 13.84 -17.18 -19.20
CA ARG A 465 14.85 -17.79 -20.07
C ARG A 465 15.61 -18.85 -19.29
N ARG A 466 15.74 -20.05 -19.85
CA ARG A 466 16.51 -21.15 -19.25
C ARG A 466 17.88 -21.28 -19.95
N LYS A 467 18.89 -21.69 -19.19
CA LYS A 467 20.19 -22.11 -19.75
C LYS A 467 19.93 -23.26 -20.73
N GLY A 468 20.35 -23.13 -22.00
CA GLY A 468 20.05 -24.09 -23.07
C GLY A 468 19.04 -23.61 -24.13
N GLY A 469 18.59 -22.34 -24.10
CA GLY A 469 17.94 -21.68 -25.25
C GLY A 469 16.41 -21.68 -25.26
N GLY A 470 15.74 -22.34 -24.31
CA GLY A 470 14.29 -22.24 -24.16
C GLY A 470 13.86 -20.91 -23.52
N SER A 471 13.09 -20.10 -24.25
CA SER A 471 12.36 -18.95 -23.71
C SER A 471 10.87 -19.26 -23.73
N SER A 472 10.20 -19.10 -22.60
CA SER A 472 8.74 -19.21 -22.51
C SER A 472 8.15 -17.94 -21.90
N SER A 473 6.97 -17.53 -22.36
CA SER A 473 6.15 -16.58 -21.62
C SER A 473 5.86 -17.16 -20.23
N TRP A 474 6.04 -16.36 -19.19
CA TRP A 474 5.76 -16.77 -17.84
C TRP A 474 4.41 -16.18 -17.40
N GLY A 475 3.42 -17.06 -17.26
CA GLY A 475 2.08 -16.66 -16.86
C GLY A 475 2.01 -16.15 -15.42
N VAL A 476 0.96 -15.40 -15.11
CA VAL A 476 0.72 -14.70 -13.82
C VAL A 476 0.51 -15.66 -12.63
N ARG A 477 0.18 -16.94 -12.87
CA ARG A 477 -0.47 -17.80 -11.85
C ARG A 477 0.38 -18.91 -11.21
N ARG A 478 1.69 -19.05 -11.50
CA ARG A 478 2.49 -20.13 -10.87
C ARG A 478 3.92 -19.68 -10.49
N PRO A 479 4.38 -19.98 -9.26
CA PRO A 479 5.74 -19.69 -8.84
C PRO A 479 6.69 -20.57 -9.65
N TRP A 480 7.85 -20.03 -9.99
CA TRP A 480 8.89 -20.79 -10.66
C TRP A 480 9.94 -21.23 -9.65
N ARG A 481 10.32 -22.51 -9.67
CA ARG A 481 11.50 -22.99 -8.95
C ARG A 481 12.68 -23.08 -9.92
N CYS A 482 13.72 -22.31 -9.67
CA CYS A 482 15.01 -22.48 -10.29
C CYS A 482 15.63 -23.78 -9.73
N SER A 483 15.89 -24.77 -10.58
CA SER A 483 16.71 -25.93 -10.23
C SER A 483 18.17 -25.67 -10.62
N ARG A 484 19.14 -26.24 -9.87
CA ARG A 484 20.54 -26.29 -10.33
C ARG A 484 20.56 -26.88 -11.74
N ALA A 485 21.20 -26.19 -12.67
CA ALA A 485 22.03 -26.93 -13.61
C ALA A 485 23.29 -27.31 -12.82
N THR A 486 23.53 -28.61 -12.67
CA THR A 486 24.87 -29.12 -12.36
C THR A 486 25.88 -28.45 -13.30
N ALA A 487 27.05 -28.10 -12.75
CA ALA A 487 28.13 -27.39 -13.45
C ALA A 487 28.47 -28.04 -14.80
#